data_AF-A0A6I1K3P4-F1
#
_entry.id   AF-A0A6I1K3P4-F1
#
_cell.length_a   1.000
_cell.length_b   1.000
_cell.length_c   1.000
_cell.angle_alpha   90.00
_cell.angle_beta   90.00
_cell.angle_gamma   90.00
#
_symmetry.space_group_name_H-M   'P 1'
#
loop_
_entity.id
_entity.type
_entity.pdbx_description
1 polymer ?
#
loop_
_entity_poly.entity_id
_entity_poly.type
_entity_poly.pdbx_seq_one_letter_code
_entity_poly.pdbx_strand_id
1 'polypeptide(L)'
;MIVVAIIGLLAAVAVPNFLKARVTAQKNSCIANLRMVDSTVQQWALENKKQSTDTYALSDTSLVGYFKGSVLPFCPGGGTYSAGGTVALPPTCSLSALGHTL
;
A
#
# COMPACT_ATOMS: atom_id res chain seq x y z
N MET A 1 -45.87 4.97 8.53
CA MET A 1 -44.77 4.23 7.88
C MET A 1 -43.96 5.07 6.88
N ILE A 2 -43.99 6.41 6.95
CA ILE A 2 -43.27 7.29 6.01
C ILE A 2 -41.76 7.40 6.31
N VAL A 3 -41.38 7.29 7.59
CA VAL A 3 -39.99 7.43 8.05
C VAL A 3 -39.10 6.33 7.47
N VAL A 4 -39.58 5.08 7.45
CA VAL A 4 -38.85 3.94 6.89
C VAL A 4 -38.57 4.13 5.39
N ALA A 5 -39.53 4.68 4.66
CA ALA A 5 -39.37 4.95 3.22
C ALA A 5 -38.31 6.01 2.94
N ILE A 6 -38.28 7.11 3.72
CA ILE A 6 -37.29 8.18 3.56
C ILE A 6 -35.88 7.69 3.92
N ILE A 7 -35.73 6.94 5.02
CA ILE A 7 -34.44 6.35 5.41
C ILE A 7 -33.94 5.38 4.33
N GLY A 8 -34.84 4.54 3.79
CA GLY A 8 -34.51 3.61 2.70
C GLY A 8 -33.99 4.30 1.44
N LEU A 9 -34.61 5.40 1.03
CA LEU A 9 -34.19 6.17 -0.16
C LEU A 9 -32.79 6.79 0.03
N LEU A 10 -32.53 7.39 1.21
CA LEU A 10 -31.24 8.00 1.50
C LEU A 10 -30.12 6.94 1.58
N ALA A 11 -30.39 5.80 2.23
CA ALA A 11 -29.43 4.70 2.33
C ALA A 11 -29.08 4.11 0.95
N ALA A 12 -30.07 3.98 0.04
CA ALA A 12 -29.87 3.44 -1.30
C ALA A 12 -28.86 4.24 -2.13
N VAL A 13 -28.80 5.57 -1.97
CA VAL A 13 -27.83 6.44 -2.66
C VAL A 13 -26.48 6.47 -1.93
N ALA A 14 -26.51 6.53 -0.59
CA ALA A 14 -25.32 6.72 0.21
C ALA A 14 -24.40 5.48 0.23
N VAL A 15 -24.98 4.28 0.44
CA VAL A 15 -24.23 3.02 0.59
C VAL A 15 -23.28 2.72 -0.59
N PRO A 16 -23.71 2.74 -1.86
CA PRO A 16 -22.81 2.43 -2.98
C PRO A 16 -21.66 3.44 -3.09
N ASN A 17 -21.91 4.71 -2.80
CA ASN A 17 -20.87 5.75 -2.85
C ASN A 17 -19.84 5.56 -1.72
N PHE A 18 -20.28 5.24 -0.50
CA PHE A 18 -19.37 4.95 0.62
C PHE A 18 -18.48 3.73 0.36
N LEU A 19 -19.01 2.67 -0.26
CA LEU A 19 -18.21 1.51 -0.64
C LEU A 19 -17.14 1.86 -1.67
N LYS A 20 -17.49 2.62 -2.71
CA LYS A 20 -16.53 3.08 -3.73
C LYS A 20 -15.45 3.98 -3.13
N ALA A 21 -15.83 4.89 -2.24
CA ALA A 21 -14.90 5.77 -1.54
C ALA A 21 -13.91 4.97 -0.67
N ARG A 22 -14.40 3.94 0.03
CA ARG A 22 -13.56 3.05 0.84
C ARG A 22 -12.52 2.32 0.01
N VAL A 23 -12.91 1.71 -1.12
CA VAL A 23 -11.98 1.00 -2.01
C VAL A 23 -10.94 1.97 -2.59
N THR A 24 -11.36 3.16 -2.98
CA THR A 24 -10.46 4.19 -3.51
C THR A 24 -9.47 4.67 -2.46
N ALA A 25 -9.92 4.89 -1.23
CA ALA A 25 -9.05 5.25 -0.11
C ALA A 25 -8.02 4.14 0.19
N GLN A 26 -8.44 2.88 0.23
CA GLN A 26 -7.54 1.73 0.41
C GLN A 26 -6.48 1.66 -0.69
N LYS A 27 -6.86 1.89 -1.95
CA LYS A 27 -5.93 1.98 -3.08
C LYS A 27 -4.93 3.11 -2.88
N ASN A 28 -5.39 4.33 -2.61
CA ASN A 28 -4.52 5.49 -2.46
C ASN A 28 -3.53 5.33 -1.29
N SER A 29 -4.00 4.82 -0.14
CA SER A 29 -3.13 4.52 0.99
C SER A 29 -2.12 3.42 0.67
N CYS A 30 -2.51 2.39 -0.09
CA CYS A 30 -1.58 1.36 -0.54
C CYS A 30 -0.47 1.94 -1.44
N ILE A 31 -0.81 2.83 -2.36
CA ILE A 31 0.16 3.49 -3.25
C ILE A 31 1.10 4.38 -2.43
N ALA A 32 0.57 5.12 -1.45
CA ALA A 32 1.40 5.92 -0.54
C ALA A 32 2.38 5.06 0.26
N ASN A 33 1.93 3.91 0.77
CA ASN A 33 2.80 2.96 1.46
C ASN A 33 3.87 2.38 0.52
N LEU A 34 3.52 2.03 -0.72
CA LEU A 34 4.49 1.54 -1.70
C LEU A 34 5.57 2.59 -1.99
N ARG A 35 5.21 3.87 -2.11
CA ARG A 35 6.16 4.98 -2.27
C ARG A 35 7.06 5.16 -1.06
N MET A 36 6.49 5.01 0.14
CA MET A 36 7.28 5.03 1.37
C MET A 36 8.28 3.87 1.40
N VAL A 37 7.84 2.65 1.08
CA VAL A 37 8.72 1.47 0.98
C VAL A 37 9.83 1.71 -0.02
N ASP A 38 9.50 2.19 -1.23
CA ASP A 38 10.50 2.48 -2.26
C ASP A 38 11.54 3.50 -1.77
N SER A 39 11.08 4.64 -1.22
CA SER A 39 11.99 5.66 -0.68
C SER A 39 12.88 5.13 0.45
N THR A 40 12.35 4.23 1.28
CA THR A 40 13.09 3.60 2.38
C THR A 40 14.15 2.65 1.84
N VAL A 41 13.82 1.86 0.82
CA VAL A 41 14.76 0.97 0.13
C VAL A 41 15.89 1.79 -0.50
N GLN A 42 15.58 2.91 -1.17
CA GLN A 42 16.61 3.78 -1.76
C GLN A 42 17.54 4.37 -0.69
N GLN A 43 17.00 4.79 0.44
CA GLN A 43 17.82 5.30 1.56
C GLN A 43 18.73 4.20 2.13
N TRP A 44 18.17 3.02 2.41
CA TRP A 44 18.93 1.86 2.87
C TRP A 44 20.04 1.49 1.88
N ALA A 45 19.74 1.51 0.58
CA ALA A 45 20.69 1.20 -0.48
C ALA A 45 21.85 2.22 -0.51
N LEU A 46 21.52 3.51 -0.36
CA LEU A 46 22.52 4.58 -0.32
C LEU A 46 23.46 4.46 0.88
N GLU A 47 22.93 4.18 2.07
CA GLU A 47 23.73 4.04 3.29
C GLU A 47 24.60 2.77 3.27
N ASN A 48 24.09 1.67 2.69
CA ASN A 48 24.81 0.40 2.61
C ASN A 48 25.67 0.26 1.34
N LYS A 49 25.85 1.33 0.57
CA LYS A 49 26.61 1.36 -0.69
C LYS A 49 26.17 0.28 -1.69
N LYS A 50 24.86 -0.01 -1.72
CA LYS A 50 24.24 -0.95 -2.66
C LYS A 50 24.10 -0.32 -4.03
N GLN A 51 24.21 -1.13 -5.06
CA GLN A 51 23.98 -0.72 -6.43
C GLN A 51 22.52 -0.92 -6.82
N SER A 52 22.06 -0.23 -7.86
CA SER A 52 20.69 -0.36 -8.37
C SER A 52 20.36 -1.78 -8.87
N THR A 53 21.39 -2.56 -9.21
CA THR A 53 21.28 -3.99 -9.60
C THR A 53 21.21 -4.93 -8.41
N ASP A 54 21.51 -4.47 -7.20
CA ASP A 54 21.49 -5.33 -6.02
C ASP A 54 20.06 -5.70 -5.65
N THR A 55 19.88 -6.96 -5.25
CA THR A 55 18.61 -7.46 -4.76
C THR A 55 18.42 -7.08 -3.30
N TYR A 56 17.16 -6.85 -2.91
CA TYR A 56 16.78 -6.59 -1.52
C TYR A 56 15.57 -7.45 -1.15
N ALA A 57 15.46 -7.79 0.13
CA ALA A 57 14.30 -8.48 0.67
C ALA A 57 13.62 -7.60 1.71
N LEU A 58 12.30 -7.50 1.65
CA LEU A 58 11.50 -6.76 2.66
C LEU A 58 11.49 -7.45 4.04
N SER A 59 12.07 -8.65 4.15
CA SER A 59 12.32 -9.38 5.40
C SER A 59 13.70 -9.12 5.99
N ASP A 60 14.57 -8.37 5.30
CA ASP A 60 15.91 -8.06 5.78
C ASP A 60 15.83 -7.14 7.01
N THR A 61 16.36 -7.59 8.15
CA THR A 61 16.36 -6.82 9.40
C THR A 61 17.08 -5.47 9.27
N SER A 62 18.08 -5.37 8.40
CA SER A 62 18.81 -4.12 8.15
C SER A 62 17.96 -3.07 7.45
N LEU A 63 17.01 -3.51 6.61
CA LEU A 63 16.06 -2.65 5.91
C LEU A 63 14.84 -2.38 6.79
N VAL A 64 14.33 -3.41 7.46
CA VAL A 64 13.16 -3.32 8.34
C VAL A 64 13.38 -2.31 9.46
N GLY A 65 14.63 -2.13 9.93
CA GLY A 65 15.00 -1.10 10.90
C GLY A 65 14.69 0.35 10.49
N TYR A 66 14.58 0.64 9.19
CA TYR A 66 14.23 1.98 8.69
C TYR A 66 12.73 2.25 8.72
N PHE A 67 11.89 1.21 8.83
CA PHE A 67 10.47 1.41 9.02
C PHE A 67 10.15 1.80 10.46
N LYS A 68 9.14 2.66 10.62
CA LYS A 68 8.65 3.07 11.94
C LYS A 68 8.15 1.85 12.71
N GLY A 69 8.80 1.54 13.83
CA GLY A 69 8.49 0.38 14.66
C GLY A 69 9.10 -0.94 14.18
N SER A 70 10.00 -0.89 13.20
CA SER A 70 10.66 -2.08 12.63
C SER A 70 9.68 -3.12 12.10
N VAL A 71 8.59 -2.65 11.51
CA VAL A 71 7.54 -3.49 10.90
C VAL A 71 7.17 -2.91 9.55
N LEU A 72 7.03 -3.78 8.56
CA LEU A 72 6.58 -3.42 7.22
C LEU A 72 5.13 -2.87 7.29
N PRO A 73 4.80 -1.78 6.58
CA PRO A 73 3.43 -1.28 6.56
C PRO A 73 2.47 -2.37 6.04
N PHE A 74 1.26 -2.40 6.59
CA PHE A 74 0.19 -3.26 6.11
C PHE A 74 -0.57 -2.57 4.97
N CYS A 75 -0.98 -3.34 3.95
CA CYS A 75 -1.85 -2.83 2.90
C CYS A 75 -3.30 -2.78 3.41
N PRO A 76 -3.97 -1.61 3.48
CA PRO A 76 -5.33 -1.50 4.01
C PRO A 76 -6.40 -2.20 3.14
N GLY A 77 -6.03 -2.64 1.93
CA GLY A 77 -6.84 -3.52 1.08
C GLY A 77 -6.68 -5.02 1.36
N GLY A 78 -5.78 -5.42 2.28
CA GLY A 78 -5.50 -6.83 2.59
C GLY A 78 -4.39 -7.46 1.74
N GLY A 79 -3.65 -6.67 0.97
CA GLY A 79 -2.53 -7.13 0.16
C GLY A 79 -1.23 -7.32 0.95
N THR A 80 -0.26 -7.99 0.32
CA THR A 80 1.11 -8.13 0.82
C THR A 80 2.06 -7.40 -0.11
N TYR A 81 3.08 -6.75 0.46
CA TYR A 81 4.12 -6.08 -0.31
C TYR A 81 5.27 -7.05 -0.60
N SER A 82 5.79 -6.98 -1.83
CA SER A 82 6.90 -7.77 -2.32
C SER A 82 7.99 -6.85 -2.87
N ALA A 83 9.25 -7.26 -2.74
CA ALA A 83 10.37 -6.52 -3.32
C ALA A 83 10.28 -6.50 -4.85
N GLY A 84 10.78 -5.43 -5.47
CA GLY A 84 10.83 -5.27 -6.93
C GLY A 84 11.85 -6.17 -7.64
N GLY A 85 12.61 -6.98 -6.90
CA GLY A 85 13.70 -7.81 -7.42
C GLY A 85 15.06 -7.14 -7.26
N THR A 86 15.20 -5.88 -7.66
CA THR A 86 16.41 -5.07 -7.39
C THR A 86 16.05 -3.70 -6.85
N VAL A 87 17.02 -2.99 -6.26
CA VAL A 87 16.85 -1.61 -5.76
C VAL A 87 16.32 -0.67 -6.86
N ALA A 88 16.64 -0.90 -8.14
CA ALA A 88 16.11 -0.11 -9.24
C ALA A 88 14.60 -0.34 -9.51
N LEU A 89 14.08 -1.51 -9.18
CA LEU A 89 12.70 -1.86 -9.45
C LEU A 89 11.80 -1.49 -8.26
N PRO A 90 10.65 -0.87 -8.53
CA PRO A 90 9.73 -0.46 -7.48
C PRO A 90 9.15 -1.69 -6.76
N PRO A 91 8.85 -1.58 -5.45
CA PRO A 91 8.15 -2.63 -4.73
C PRO A 91 6.74 -2.83 -5.30
N THR A 92 6.23 -4.05 -5.20
CA THR A 92 4.92 -4.43 -5.74
C THR A 92 3.97 -4.84 -4.64
N CYS A 93 2.67 -4.77 -4.91
CA CYS A 93 1.61 -5.26 -4.02
C CYS A 93 0.88 -6.42 -4.71
N SER A 94 0.47 -7.43 -3.95
CA SER A 94 -0.33 -8.55 -4.47
C SER A 94 -1.67 -8.12 -5.10
N LEU A 95 -2.17 -6.94 -4.74
CA LEU A 95 -3.39 -6.34 -5.29
C LEU A 95 -3.14 -5.46 -6.53
N SER A 96 -2.00 -5.63 -7.21
CA SER A 96 -1.65 -4.89 -8.44
C SER A 96 -2.77 -4.94 -9.50
N ALA A 97 -3.46 -6.08 -9.65
CA ALA A 97 -4.58 -6.23 -10.58
C ALA A 97 -5.79 -5.31 -10.27
N LEU A 98 -5.94 -4.87 -9.03
CA LEU A 98 -6.96 -3.89 -8.59
C LEU A 98 -6.46 -2.44 -8.71
N GLY A 99 -5.30 -2.24 -9.34
CA GLY A 99 -4.65 -0.95 -9.53
C GLY A 99 -3.88 -0.44 -8.31
N HIS A 100 -3.49 -1.32 -7.39
CA HIS A 100 -2.60 -0.99 -6.28
C HIS A 100 -1.13 -1.06 -6.74
N THR A 101 -0.75 -0.17 -7.65
CA THR A 101 0.58 -0.12 -8.28
C THR A 101 1.24 1.23 -8.04
N LEU A 102 2.58 1.24 -8.00
CA LEU A 102 3.35 2.49 -7.88
C LEU A 102 3.20 3.38 -9.12
#